data_AF-A0A935T0J9-F1
#
_entry.id   AF-A0A935T0J9-F1
#
_cell.length_a   1.000
_cell.length_b   1.000
_cell.length_c   1.000
_cell.angle_alpha   90.00
_cell.angle_beta   90.00
_cell.angle_gamma   90.00
#
_symmetry.space_group_name_H-M   'P 1'
#
loop_
_entity.id
_entity.type
_entity.pdbx_description
1 polymer ?
#
loop_
_entity_poly.entity_id
_entity_poly.type
_entity_poly.pdbx_seq_one_letter_code
_entity_poly.pdbx_strand_id
1 'polypeptide(L)'
;MRANLAGAVVVLGSATPAMESFYNAQTGKYTYLRLPDRIGGRGLATAELIDMRDVFKRFGKDVALSPELLEAITETHTRGEQVIILLNRRGFSQFVLCRTCGETLTCPNCDITLTFHRGDDKLLCHYCNHRERSPKSLPALPERISLFRRRRHREHADQLTKKFPNMRIARVDRDTMAHKGEIEDVLLKFAAGHLTCSSAPK
;
A
#
# COMPACT_ATOMS: atom_id res chain seq x y z
N MET A 1 -7.09 2.31 31.21
CA MET A 1 -6.73 1.99 32.61
C MET A 1 -6.36 3.25 33.38
N ARG A 2 -5.35 4.03 32.97
CA ARG A 2 -4.92 5.26 33.70
C ARG A 2 -6.06 6.24 34.01
N ALA A 3 -6.90 6.58 33.03
CA ALA A 3 -7.98 7.53 33.26
C ALA A 3 -9.06 7.01 34.20
N ASN A 4 -9.36 5.71 34.18
CA ASN A 4 -10.27 5.09 35.13
C ASN A 4 -9.70 5.19 36.57
N LEU A 5 -8.42 4.84 36.75
CA LEU A 5 -7.73 4.97 38.05
C LEU A 5 -7.69 6.43 38.55
N ALA A 6 -7.65 7.40 37.65
CA ALA A 6 -7.61 8.82 37.96
C ALA A 6 -9.00 9.49 38.04
N GLY A 7 -10.10 8.73 37.83
CA GLY A 7 -11.45 9.30 37.75
C GLY A 7 -11.63 10.33 36.61
N ALA A 8 -10.80 10.25 35.56
CA ALA A 8 -10.73 11.22 34.48
C ALA A 8 -11.47 10.75 33.22
N VAL A 9 -11.96 11.71 32.43
CA VAL A 9 -12.57 11.47 31.11
C VAL A 9 -11.47 11.31 30.04
N VAL A 10 -11.68 10.38 29.10
CA VAL A 10 -10.82 10.21 27.91
C VAL A 10 -11.64 10.46 26.67
N VAL A 11 -11.10 11.28 25.77
CA VAL A 11 -11.64 11.46 24.42
C VAL A 11 -10.71 10.78 23.43
N LEU A 12 -11.24 9.79 22.69
CA LEU A 12 -10.52 9.09 21.64
C LEU A 12 -10.93 9.66 20.27
N GLY A 13 -10.13 10.60 19.76
CA GLY A 13 -10.36 11.18 18.43
C GLY A 13 -9.76 10.28 17.33
N SER A 14 -10.57 9.86 16.36
CA SER A 14 -10.08 9.19 15.16
C SER A 14 -11.05 9.39 13.99
N ALA A 15 -10.49 9.61 12.78
CA ALA A 15 -11.25 9.57 11.53
C ALA A 15 -11.52 8.13 11.05
N THR A 16 -10.68 7.16 11.49
CA THR A 16 -10.77 5.73 11.18
C THR A 16 -10.51 4.97 12.49
N PRO A 17 -11.52 4.82 13.36
CA PRO A 17 -11.31 4.23 14.68
C PRO A 17 -10.79 2.80 14.57
N ALA A 18 -9.94 2.39 15.52
CA ALA A 18 -9.55 0.99 15.65
C ALA A 18 -10.80 0.12 15.86
N MET A 19 -10.79 -1.09 15.31
CA MET A 19 -11.96 -2.00 15.33
C MET A 19 -12.46 -2.25 16.75
N GLU A 20 -11.55 -2.44 17.70
CA GLU A 20 -11.84 -2.68 19.11
C GLU A 20 -12.48 -1.44 19.76
N SER A 21 -12.01 -0.25 19.41
CA SER A 21 -12.57 1.01 19.92
C SER A 21 -13.96 1.26 19.36
N PHE A 22 -14.15 0.98 18.07
CA PHE A 22 -15.46 1.08 17.43
C PHE A 22 -16.45 0.06 18.00
N TYR A 23 -16.01 -1.18 18.23
CA TYR A 23 -16.82 -2.22 18.86
C TYR A 23 -17.24 -1.86 20.29
N ASN A 24 -16.30 -1.36 21.10
CA ASN A 24 -16.60 -0.87 22.45
C ASN A 24 -17.60 0.29 22.44
N ALA A 25 -17.55 1.16 21.41
CA ALA A 25 -18.53 2.22 21.24
C ALA A 25 -19.92 1.67 20.82
N GLN A 26 -19.95 0.69 19.91
CA GLN A 26 -21.18 0.02 19.49
C GLN A 26 -21.87 -0.75 20.63
N THR A 27 -21.08 -1.37 21.50
CA THR A 27 -21.58 -2.16 22.66
C THR A 27 -21.89 -1.31 23.88
N GLY A 28 -21.80 0.03 23.78
CA GLY A 28 -22.14 0.96 24.86
C GLY A 28 -21.07 1.10 25.94
N LYS A 29 -19.92 0.43 25.81
CA LYS A 29 -18.78 0.61 26.72
C LYS A 29 -18.16 2.00 26.58
N TYR A 30 -18.16 2.56 25.36
CA TYR A 30 -17.76 3.94 25.08
C TYR A 30 -18.94 4.73 24.51
N THR A 31 -18.97 6.03 24.77
CA THR A 31 -19.91 6.95 24.10
C THR A 31 -19.38 7.29 22.71
N TYR A 32 -20.17 7.05 21.67
CA TYR A 32 -19.80 7.39 20.30
C TYR A 32 -20.27 8.81 19.93
N LEU A 33 -19.32 9.73 19.74
CA LEU A 33 -19.58 11.10 19.28
C LEU A 33 -19.16 11.24 17.82
N ARG A 34 -20.11 11.61 16.95
CA ARG A 34 -19.88 11.71 15.50
C ARG A 34 -19.81 13.17 15.05
N LEU A 35 -18.90 13.45 14.13
CA LEU A 35 -18.83 14.70 13.37
C LEU A 35 -19.03 14.35 11.89
N PRO A 36 -20.28 14.32 11.39
CA PRO A 36 -20.57 13.85 10.02
C PRO A 36 -20.13 14.86 8.96
N ASP A 37 -20.06 16.14 9.31
CA ASP A 37 -19.77 17.22 8.37
C ASP A 37 -18.27 17.51 8.28
N ARG A 38 -17.81 17.75 7.05
CA ARG A 38 -16.43 18.16 6.78
C ARG A 38 -16.27 19.66 6.99
N ILE A 39 -15.13 20.04 7.56
CA ILE A 39 -14.73 21.44 7.70
C ILE A 39 -14.74 22.09 6.31
N GLY A 40 -15.52 23.17 6.17
CA GLY A 40 -15.62 23.94 4.93
C GLY A 40 -16.39 23.26 3.80
N GLY A 41 -17.21 22.23 4.08
CA GLY A 41 -18.10 21.60 3.07
C GLY A 41 -17.37 20.92 1.92
N ARG A 42 -16.06 20.65 2.06
CA ARG A 42 -15.25 20.05 1.00
C ARG A 42 -15.69 18.60 0.75
N GLY A 43 -15.93 18.27 -0.52
CA GLY A 43 -16.23 16.90 -0.94
C GLY A 43 -15.09 15.91 -0.69
N LEU A 44 -15.37 14.63 -0.92
CA LEU A 44 -14.33 13.62 -1.01
C LEU A 44 -13.51 13.83 -2.30
N ALA A 45 -12.24 13.46 -2.25
CA ALA A 45 -11.42 13.38 -3.46
C ALA A 45 -12.02 12.31 -4.40
N THR A 46 -11.99 12.58 -5.71
CA THR A 46 -12.32 11.59 -6.72
C THR A 46 -11.26 10.49 -6.73
N ALA A 47 -11.71 9.23 -6.78
CA ALA A 47 -10.82 8.08 -6.85
C ALA A 47 -11.12 7.29 -8.11
N GLU A 48 -10.08 6.93 -8.85
CA GLU A 48 -10.15 6.09 -10.04
C GLU A 48 -9.52 4.73 -9.74
N LEU A 49 -10.19 3.65 -10.15
CA LEU A 49 -9.68 2.29 -10.00
C LEU A 49 -9.12 1.80 -11.33
N ILE A 50 -7.80 1.59 -11.37
CA ILE A 50 -7.10 1.08 -12.55
C ILE A 50 -6.91 -0.43 -12.41
N ASP A 51 -7.49 -1.21 -13.33
CA ASP A 51 -7.28 -2.66 -13.39
C ASP A 51 -5.93 -3.00 -14.04
N MET A 52 -4.97 -3.43 -13.21
CA MET A 52 -3.65 -3.82 -13.67
C MET A 52 -3.64 -5.07 -14.57
N ARG A 53 -4.73 -5.87 -14.61
CA ARG A 53 -4.87 -6.99 -15.55
C ARG A 53 -5.04 -6.48 -16.97
N ASP A 54 -5.82 -5.42 -17.17
CA ASP A 54 -6.03 -4.83 -18.49
C ASP A 54 -4.80 -4.02 -18.95
N VAL A 55 -4.11 -3.36 -18.01
CA VAL A 55 -2.77 -2.80 -18.27
C VAL A 55 -1.81 -3.90 -18.74
N PHE A 56 -1.79 -5.05 -18.06
CA PHE A 56 -0.95 -6.18 -18.46
C PHE A 56 -1.30 -6.73 -19.85
N LYS A 57 -2.59 -6.83 -20.21
CA LYS A 57 -3.02 -7.25 -21.55
C LYS A 57 -2.57 -6.28 -22.64
N ARG A 58 -2.65 -4.98 -22.39
CA ARG A 58 -2.27 -3.93 -23.36
C ARG A 58 -0.76 -3.78 -23.54
N PHE A 59 0.01 -3.87 -22.46
CA PHE A 59 1.43 -3.49 -22.45
C PHE A 59 2.42 -4.60 -22.08
N GLY A 60 1.94 -5.77 -21.67
CA GLY A 60 2.78 -6.94 -21.40
C GLY A 60 3.47 -6.96 -20.04
N LYS A 61 4.53 -7.77 -19.94
CA LYS A 61 5.10 -8.29 -18.67
C LYS A 61 5.91 -7.29 -17.87
N ASP A 62 6.47 -6.29 -18.53
CA ASP A 62 7.43 -5.35 -17.93
C ASP A 62 6.76 -4.13 -17.29
N VAL A 63 5.44 -3.99 -17.43
CA VAL A 63 4.71 -2.89 -16.82
C VAL A 63 4.47 -3.16 -15.34
N ALA A 64 5.02 -2.28 -14.50
CA ALA A 64 4.86 -2.26 -13.05
C ALA A 64 4.05 -1.05 -12.55
N LEU A 65 4.07 0.05 -13.31
CA LEU A 65 3.29 1.26 -13.07
C LEU A 65 2.37 1.47 -14.27
N SER A 66 1.09 1.73 -14.03
CA SER A 66 0.15 1.97 -15.12
C SER A 66 0.49 3.26 -15.87
N PRO A 67 0.29 3.31 -17.21
CA PRO A 67 0.42 4.55 -17.97
C PRO A 67 -0.44 5.69 -17.40
N GLU A 68 -1.66 5.37 -16.96
CA GLU A 68 -2.59 6.31 -16.35
C GLU A 68 -2.00 6.96 -15.08
N LEU A 69 -1.28 6.19 -14.25
CA LEU A 69 -0.59 6.74 -13.08
C LEU A 69 0.56 7.67 -13.49
N LEU A 70 1.34 7.28 -14.52
CA LEU A 70 2.47 8.10 -15.00
C LEU A 70 1.98 9.41 -15.62
N GLU A 71 0.85 9.38 -16.33
CA GLU A 71 0.19 10.54 -16.90
C GLU A 71 -0.32 11.47 -15.79
N ALA A 72 -1.03 10.94 -14.80
CA ALA A 72 -1.50 11.72 -13.65
C ALA A 72 -0.35 12.38 -12.87
N ILE A 73 0.78 11.70 -12.70
CA ILE A 73 1.99 12.27 -12.09
C ILE A 73 2.53 13.44 -12.92
N THR A 74 2.57 13.26 -14.25
CA THR A 74 3.07 14.28 -15.17
C THR A 74 2.16 15.51 -15.15
N GLU A 75 0.86 15.32 -15.28
CA GLU A 75 -0.14 16.40 -15.30
C GLU A 75 -0.10 17.20 -14.00
N THR A 76 -0.09 16.51 -12.85
CA THR A 76 0.04 17.14 -11.52
C THR A 76 1.31 17.97 -11.43
N HIS A 77 2.44 17.43 -11.91
CA HIS A 77 3.69 18.18 -11.92
C HIS A 77 3.64 19.41 -12.83
N THR A 78 3.03 19.32 -14.01
CA THR A 78 2.92 20.46 -14.94
C THR A 78 2.07 21.60 -14.38
N ARG A 79 1.12 21.31 -13.48
CA ARG A 79 0.35 22.32 -12.74
C ARG A 79 1.11 22.94 -11.57
N GLY A 80 2.37 22.54 -11.33
CA GLY A 80 3.15 22.99 -10.18
C GLY A 80 2.72 22.36 -8.86
N GLU A 81 1.92 21.29 -8.91
CA GLU A 81 1.42 20.58 -7.73
C GLU A 81 2.37 19.43 -7.34
N GLN A 82 2.08 18.81 -6.20
CA GLN A 82 2.91 17.75 -5.61
C GLN A 82 2.17 16.43 -5.58
N VAL A 83 2.91 15.32 -5.71
CA VAL A 83 2.35 13.97 -5.72
C VAL A 83 2.80 13.19 -4.48
N ILE A 84 1.87 12.44 -3.88
CA ILE A 84 2.18 11.43 -2.86
C ILE A 84 1.86 10.05 -3.43
N ILE A 85 2.86 9.17 -3.44
CA ILE A 85 2.70 7.77 -3.87
C ILE A 85 2.77 6.88 -2.64
N LEU A 86 1.63 6.30 -2.27
CA LEU A 86 1.54 5.36 -1.17
C LEU A 86 1.85 3.95 -1.65
N LEU A 87 2.89 3.36 -1.12
CA LEU A 87 3.32 2.00 -1.44
C LEU A 87 3.26 1.15 -0.17
N ASN A 88 3.07 -0.17 -0.30
CA ASN A 88 3.04 -1.03 0.88
C ASN A 88 4.44 -1.12 1.52
N ARG A 89 4.50 -1.21 2.86
CA ARG A 89 5.74 -1.30 3.64
C ARG A 89 6.69 -2.41 3.18
N ARG A 90 7.96 -2.26 3.54
CA ARG A 90 8.96 -3.31 3.48
C ARG A 90 8.51 -4.55 4.30
N GLY A 91 8.71 -5.76 3.77
CA GLY A 91 8.46 -7.00 4.50
C GLY A 91 7.04 -7.58 4.38
N PHE A 92 6.14 -6.98 3.61
CA PHE A 92 4.91 -7.70 3.22
C PHE A 92 5.27 -9.01 2.51
N SER A 93 4.62 -10.10 2.91
CA SER A 93 4.81 -11.43 2.36
C SER A 93 4.80 -11.34 0.83
N GLN A 94 5.89 -11.81 0.21
CA GLN A 94 5.86 -11.96 -1.23
C GLN A 94 4.79 -13.01 -1.51
N PHE A 95 3.90 -12.75 -2.46
CA PHE A 95 2.94 -13.74 -2.90
C PHE A 95 3.02 -13.85 -4.41
N VAL A 96 2.37 -14.88 -4.93
CA VAL A 96 2.28 -15.15 -6.35
C VAL A 96 0.87 -14.84 -6.80
N LEU A 97 0.77 -14.00 -7.83
CA LEU A 97 -0.48 -13.58 -8.46
C LEU A 97 -0.42 -13.91 -9.96
N CYS A 98 -1.52 -14.42 -10.50
CA CYS A 98 -1.71 -14.48 -11.95
C CYS A 98 -2.12 -13.11 -12.48
N ARG A 99 -1.32 -12.49 -13.37
CA ARG A 99 -1.69 -11.19 -13.97
C ARG A 99 -2.81 -11.28 -15.02
N THR A 100 -3.19 -12.50 -15.43
CA THR A 100 -4.26 -12.71 -16.42
C THR A 100 -5.63 -12.71 -15.76
N CYS A 101 -5.83 -13.54 -14.72
CA CYS A 101 -7.12 -13.65 -14.02
C CYS A 101 -7.17 -12.85 -12.69
N GLY A 102 -6.04 -12.60 -12.05
CA GLY A 102 -5.97 -11.93 -10.74
C GLY A 102 -6.01 -12.87 -9.54
N GLU A 103 -5.98 -14.18 -9.76
CA GLU A 103 -5.99 -15.16 -8.65
C GLU A 103 -4.62 -15.27 -7.97
N THR A 104 -4.65 -15.50 -6.65
CA THR A 104 -3.48 -15.81 -5.83
C THR A 104 -3.45 -17.29 -5.45
N LEU A 105 -2.28 -17.82 -5.16
CA LEU A 105 -2.14 -19.18 -4.62
C LEU A 105 -2.55 -19.24 -3.15
N THR A 106 -3.54 -20.07 -2.83
CA THR A 106 -4.11 -20.21 -1.49
C THR A 106 -3.74 -21.55 -0.84
N CYS A 107 -3.70 -21.58 0.49
CA CYS A 107 -3.43 -22.77 1.28
C CYS A 107 -4.67 -23.68 1.30
N PRO A 108 -4.56 -24.97 0.94
CA PRO A 108 -5.70 -25.90 0.94
C PRO A 108 -6.26 -26.17 2.35
N ASN A 109 -5.49 -25.86 3.40
CA ASN A 109 -5.85 -26.15 4.78
C ASN A 109 -6.41 -24.92 5.54
N CYS A 110 -6.20 -23.71 5.03
CA CYS A 110 -6.46 -22.48 5.79
C CYS A 110 -7.18 -21.38 5.01
N ASP A 111 -7.37 -21.57 3.70
CA ASP A 111 -7.99 -20.56 2.82
C ASP A 111 -7.32 -19.17 2.89
N ILE A 112 -6.00 -19.15 3.08
CA ILE A 112 -5.17 -17.93 3.09
C ILE A 112 -4.18 -17.94 1.94
N THR A 113 -3.76 -16.77 1.47
CA THR A 113 -2.70 -16.65 0.47
C THR A 113 -1.36 -17.19 0.98
N LEU A 114 -0.71 -18.05 0.20
CA LEU A 114 0.60 -18.59 0.51
C LEU A 114 1.71 -17.53 0.32
N THR A 115 2.69 -17.55 1.23
CA THR A 115 3.87 -16.68 1.15
C THR A 115 4.95 -17.33 0.31
N PHE A 116 5.40 -16.62 -0.70
CA PHE A 116 6.49 -16.98 -1.59
C PHE A 116 7.85 -16.64 -0.97
N HIS A 117 8.69 -17.66 -0.80
CA HIS A 117 10.05 -17.54 -0.31
C HIS A 117 11.03 -17.68 -1.48
N ARG A 118 11.62 -16.56 -1.90
CA ARG A 118 12.53 -16.49 -3.06
C ARG A 118 13.79 -17.37 -2.92
N GLY A 119 14.31 -17.55 -1.72
CA GLY A 119 15.54 -18.33 -1.48
C GLY A 119 15.39 -19.80 -1.87
N ASP A 120 14.22 -20.38 -1.61
CA ASP A 120 13.95 -21.81 -1.79
C ASP A 120 12.96 -22.12 -2.92
N ASP A 121 12.46 -21.08 -3.62
CA ASP A 121 11.38 -21.16 -4.61
C ASP A 121 10.12 -21.90 -4.10
N LYS A 122 9.82 -21.71 -2.81
CA LYS A 122 8.73 -22.38 -2.10
C LYS A 122 7.61 -21.41 -1.71
N LEU A 123 6.41 -21.96 -1.63
CA LEU A 123 5.24 -21.35 -1.04
C LEU A 123 5.04 -21.93 0.37
N LEU A 124 4.77 -21.07 1.35
CA LEU A 124 4.61 -21.43 2.76
C LEU A 124 3.33 -20.80 3.32
N CYS A 125 2.55 -21.61 4.01
CA CYS A 125 1.51 -21.15 4.92
C CYS A 125 2.12 -20.92 6.31
N HIS A 126 2.03 -19.70 6.84
CA HIS A 126 2.55 -19.38 8.18
C HIS A 126 1.66 -19.85 9.33
N TYR A 127 0.43 -20.30 9.04
CA TYR A 127 -0.52 -20.75 10.05
C TYR A 127 -0.41 -22.26 10.31
N CYS A 128 -0.37 -23.07 9.24
CA CYS A 128 -0.32 -24.53 9.34
C CYS A 128 1.00 -25.15 8.85
N ASN A 129 1.99 -24.33 8.46
CA ASN A 129 3.27 -24.78 7.91
C ASN A 129 3.17 -25.61 6.62
N HIS A 130 2.04 -25.60 5.92
CA HIS A 130 1.92 -26.21 4.59
C HIS A 130 2.96 -25.61 3.63
N ARG A 131 3.64 -26.47 2.87
CA ARG A 131 4.70 -26.10 1.95
C ARG A 131 4.47 -26.76 0.60
N GLU A 132 4.59 -25.98 -0.45
CA GLU A 132 4.57 -26.47 -1.82
C GLU A 132 5.59 -25.72 -2.67
N ARG A 133 5.94 -26.27 -3.83
CA ARG A 133 6.80 -25.57 -4.79
C ARG A 133 5.98 -24.52 -5.51
N SER A 134 6.58 -23.36 -5.83
CA SER A 134 5.92 -22.41 -6.73
C SER A 134 5.67 -23.11 -8.07
N PRO A 135 4.41 -23.25 -8.51
CA PRO A 135 4.13 -23.87 -9.80
C PRO A 135 4.65 -22.96 -10.92
N LYS A 136 4.98 -23.55 -12.08
CA LYS A 136 5.34 -22.78 -13.29
C LYS A 136 4.08 -22.29 -14.04
N SER A 137 2.95 -22.95 -13.83
CA SER A 137 1.63 -22.65 -14.39
C SER A 137 0.53 -23.00 -13.38
N LEU A 138 -0.59 -22.30 -13.42
CA LEU A 138 -1.78 -22.63 -12.63
C LEU A 138 -2.54 -23.75 -13.35
N PRO A 139 -3.17 -24.67 -12.59
CA PRO A 139 -3.98 -25.75 -13.17
C PRO A 139 -5.11 -25.23 -14.07
N ALA A 140 -5.69 -24.08 -13.75
CA ALA A 140 -6.81 -23.50 -14.50
C ALA A 140 -6.40 -22.78 -15.80
N LEU A 141 -5.13 -22.38 -15.96
CA LEU A 141 -4.65 -21.60 -17.12
C LEU A 141 -3.22 -22.01 -17.52
N PRO A 142 -3.04 -23.09 -18.31
CA PRO A 142 -1.71 -23.65 -18.58
C PRO A 142 -0.80 -22.76 -19.44
N GLU A 143 -1.33 -21.89 -20.29
CA GLU A 143 -0.55 -21.27 -21.38
C GLU A 143 -0.09 -19.82 -21.16
N ARG A 144 -0.65 -19.08 -20.19
CA ARG A 144 -0.40 -17.64 -20.07
C ARG A 144 -0.38 -17.13 -18.65
N ILE A 145 0.68 -17.46 -17.91
CA ILE A 145 0.86 -16.91 -16.57
C ILE A 145 2.20 -16.20 -16.48
N SER A 146 2.13 -14.88 -16.42
CA SER A 146 3.18 -14.09 -15.80
C SER A 146 2.92 -14.14 -14.29
N LEU A 147 3.62 -15.05 -13.60
CA LEU A 147 3.59 -15.07 -12.14
C LEU A 147 4.19 -13.76 -11.66
N PHE A 148 3.36 -12.86 -11.14
CA PHE A 148 3.86 -11.65 -10.53
C PHE A 148 4.34 -11.99 -9.13
N ARG A 149 5.66 -12.09 -9.00
CA ARG A 149 6.34 -12.11 -7.72
C ARG A 149 6.50 -10.66 -7.30
N ARG A 150 5.77 -10.22 -6.27
CA ARG A 150 5.93 -8.85 -5.75
C ARG A 150 7.41 -8.56 -5.53
N ARG A 151 7.93 -7.61 -6.31
CA ARG A 151 9.30 -7.12 -6.20
C ARG A 151 9.44 -6.22 -4.98
N ARG A 152 10.67 -6.02 -4.50
CA ARG A 152 10.89 -5.22 -3.29
C ARG A 152 10.47 -3.77 -3.55
N HIS A 153 9.89 -3.12 -2.54
CA HIS A 153 9.50 -1.71 -2.52
C HIS A 153 10.54 -0.73 -3.14
N ARG A 154 11.84 -1.03 -3.03
CA ARG A 154 12.91 -0.24 -3.65
C ARG A 154 12.79 -0.11 -5.16
N GLU A 155 12.41 -1.18 -5.85
CA GLU A 155 12.44 -1.21 -7.32
C GLU A 155 11.40 -0.26 -7.94
N HIS A 156 10.26 -0.02 -7.30
CA HIS A 156 9.25 0.92 -7.82
C HIS A 156 9.68 2.38 -7.67
N ALA A 157 10.29 2.74 -6.54
CA ALA A 157 10.84 4.09 -6.34
C ALA A 157 11.98 4.36 -7.34
N ASP A 158 12.87 3.40 -7.55
CA ASP A 158 13.96 3.53 -8.53
C ASP A 158 13.43 3.68 -9.96
N GLN A 159 12.32 3.00 -10.30
CA GLN A 159 11.66 3.17 -11.60
C GLN A 159 11.07 4.57 -11.78
N LEU A 160 10.45 5.14 -10.74
CA LEU A 160 9.93 6.50 -10.77
C LEU A 160 11.05 7.52 -10.96
N THR A 161 12.16 7.39 -10.24
CA THR A 161 13.34 8.27 -10.40
C THR A 161 13.92 8.18 -11.81
N LYS A 162 13.97 6.98 -12.41
CA LYS A 162 14.41 6.79 -13.79
C LYS A 162 13.46 7.40 -14.81
N LYS A 163 12.14 7.34 -14.57
CA LYS A 163 11.11 7.87 -15.47
C LYS A 163 11.00 9.38 -15.38
N PHE A 164 11.24 9.96 -14.21
CA PHE A 164 11.11 11.38 -13.94
C PHE A 164 12.41 11.97 -13.38
N PRO A 165 13.49 12.01 -14.16
CA PRO A 165 14.80 12.48 -13.69
C PRO A 165 14.79 13.96 -13.27
N ASN A 166 13.85 14.75 -13.79
CA ASN A 166 13.71 16.17 -13.50
C ASN A 166 12.83 16.45 -12.25
N MET A 167 12.19 15.43 -11.67
CA MET A 167 11.36 15.60 -10.49
C MET A 167 12.18 15.37 -9.22
N ARG A 168 11.95 16.20 -8.18
CA ARG A 168 12.54 16.01 -6.86
C ARG A 168 11.74 14.96 -6.09
N ILE A 169 12.17 13.71 -6.18
CA ILE A 169 11.50 12.57 -5.53
C ILE A 169 12.18 12.26 -4.19
N ALA A 170 11.42 12.34 -3.10
CA ALA A 170 11.84 11.88 -1.78
C ALA A 170 11.15 10.56 -1.42
N ARG A 171 11.82 9.75 -0.60
CA ARG A 171 11.24 8.55 0.00
C ARG A 171 11.17 8.73 1.50
N VAL A 172 9.97 8.61 2.04
CA VAL A 172 9.73 8.45 3.47
C VAL A 172 9.58 6.95 3.70
N ASP A 173 10.40 6.36 4.55
CA ASP A 173 10.25 4.96 4.98
C ASP A 173 10.74 4.85 6.43
N ARG A 174 9.82 4.49 7.33
CA ARG A 174 10.07 4.41 8.77
C ARG A 174 11.22 3.46 9.13
N ASP A 175 11.50 2.47 8.27
CA ASP A 175 12.58 1.50 8.49
C ASP A 175 13.95 2.00 7.98
N THR A 176 14.00 3.05 7.14
CA THR A 176 15.27 3.63 6.65
C THR A 176 15.56 5.02 7.20
N MET A 177 14.55 5.74 7.67
CA MET A 177 14.71 7.05 8.32
C MET A 177 14.78 6.84 9.84
N ALA A 178 15.89 6.24 10.28
CA ALA A 178 16.09 5.82 11.66
C ALA A 178 16.48 6.98 12.59
N HIS A 179 16.90 8.13 12.03
CA HIS A 179 17.31 9.28 12.83
C HIS A 179 16.11 10.15 13.20
N LYS A 180 16.09 10.59 14.47
CA LYS A 180 15.05 11.47 15.01
C LYS A 180 15.03 12.78 14.22
N GLY A 181 13.91 13.08 13.57
CA GLY A 181 13.69 14.33 12.81
C GLY A 181 13.71 14.19 11.29
N GLU A 182 14.28 13.11 10.72
CA GLU A 182 14.40 12.99 9.25
C GLU A 182 13.05 12.94 8.52
N ILE A 183 12.06 12.26 9.11
CA ILE A 183 10.70 12.22 8.56
C ILE A 183 10.06 13.60 8.61
N GLU A 184 10.25 14.32 9.72
CA GLU A 184 9.72 15.66 9.92
C GLU A 184 10.32 16.64 8.92
N ASP A 185 11.63 16.59 8.69
CA ASP A 185 12.32 17.41 7.69
C ASP A 185 11.80 17.18 6.27
N VAL A 186 11.55 15.91 5.89
CA VAL A 186 10.98 15.59 4.57
C VAL A 186 9.56 16.10 4.46
N LEU A 187 8.75 15.95 5.50
CA LEU A 187 7.37 16.46 5.52
C LEU A 187 7.34 17.99 5.47
N LEU A 188 8.25 18.69 6.16
CA LEU A 188 8.38 20.15 6.11
C LEU A 188 8.82 20.62 4.72
N LYS A 189 9.81 19.96 4.11
CA LYS A 189 10.22 20.25 2.73
C LYS A 189 9.09 19.99 1.73
N PHE A 190 8.28 18.97 1.97
CA PHE A 190 7.09 18.70 1.17
C PHE A 190 6.05 19.81 1.36
N ALA A 191 5.69 20.17 2.60
CA ALA A 191 4.75 21.24 2.89
C ALA A 191 5.17 22.60 2.29
N ALA A 192 6.47 22.86 2.20
CA ALA A 192 7.04 24.07 1.61
C ALA A 192 7.16 24.05 0.07
N GLY A 193 6.73 22.98 -0.61
CA GLY A 193 6.83 22.88 -2.08
C GLY A 193 8.24 22.57 -2.61
N HIS A 194 9.19 22.22 -1.74
CA HIS A 194 10.56 21.88 -2.13
C HIS A 194 10.74 20.44 -2.64
N LEU A 195 9.68 19.63 -2.59
CA LEU A 195 9.66 18.27 -3.13
C LEU A 195 8.52 18.13 -4.14
N THR A 196 8.75 17.40 -5.21
CA THR A 196 7.74 17.18 -6.26
C THR A 196 6.95 15.91 -6.00
N CYS A 197 7.61 14.87 -5.50
CA CYS A 197 7.00 13.59 -5.20
C CYS A 197 7.51 13.04 -3.86
N SER A 198 6.62 12.48 -3.04
CA SER A 198 6.98 11.71 -1.85
C SER A 198 6.42 10.29 -1.94
N SER A 199 7.26 9.28 -1.82
CA SER A 199 6.80 7.90 -1.60
C SER A 199 6.78 7.58 -0.12
N ALA A 200 5.62 7.26 0.46
CA ALA A 200 5.49 6.88 1.86
C ALA A 200 4.89 5.46 2.00
N PRO A 201 5.34 4.64 2.98
CA PRO A 201 4.67 3.40 3.28
C PRO A 201 3.27 3.70 3.82
N LYS A 202 2.29 2.86 3.44
CA LYS A 202 1.05 2.73 4.21
C LYS A 202 1.33 2.15 5.59
#